data_AF-A0A8F7CDD3-F1
#
_entry.id   AF-A0A8F7CDD3-F1
#
_cell.length_a   1.000
_cell.length_b   1.000
_cell.length_c   1.000
_cell.angle_alpha   90.00
_cell.angle_beta   90.00
_cell.angle_gamma   90.00
#
_symmetry.space_group_name_H-M   'P 1'
#
loop_
_entity.id
_entity.type
_entity.pdbx_description
1 polymer ?
#
loop_
_entity_poly.entity_id
_entity_poly.type
_entity_poly.pdbx_seq_one_letter_code
_entity_poly.pdbx_strand_id
1 'polypeptide(L)'
;MFFTFNEYSSVLSILYNRLLNLFSYYYLLLLTVLLILFLSYRFPYVYSPLFFAIALLCYIFSGFMAMFLMRIFRSPSVFFSSFVPVGTPLYICPLVCCAETISYLIRPFVLIFRPFINISLGCFGAVAVGGFCFSGVSWFLLLMVVFFYEVFVALVHWFIVSSILEFSVDH
;
A
#
# COMPACT_ATOMS: atom_id res chain seq x y z
N MET A 1 -12.32 30.97 15.22
CA MET A 1 -12.40 31.63 13.91
C MET A 1 -11.52 30.87 12.92
N PHE A 2 -11.96 29.67 12.52
CA PHE A 2 -11.42 28.85 11.43
C PHE A 2 -12.59 28.08 10.80
N PHE A 3 -13.70 28.80 10.61
CA PHE A 3 -14.85 28.37 9.83
C PHE A 3 -14.83 29.26 8.60
N THR A 4 -14.37 28.72 7.46
CA THR A 4 -14.67 29.13 6.06
C THR A 4 -13.51 28.78 5.13
N PHE A 5 -13.49 27.54 4.63
CA PHE A 5 -12.91 27.08 3.35
C PHE A 5 -13.44 25.64 3.14
N ASN A 6 -14.72 25.36 3.32
CA ASN A 6 -15.81 25.44 2.32
C ASN A 6 -15.41 25.15 0.86
N GLU A 7 -16.04 24.10 0.32
CA GLU A 7 -16.28 23.84 -1.11
C GLU A 7 -15.12 23.35 -2.00
N TYR A 8 -14.18 22.55 -1.46
CA TYR A 8 -13.57 21.51 -2.28
C TYR A 8 -13.99 20.15 -1.74
N SER A 9 -15.21 19.78 -2.12
CA SER A 9 -15.61 18.42 -2.48
C SER A 9 -14.67 17.86 -3.56
N SER A 10 -13.39 17.83 -3.27
CA SER A 10 -12.38 17.25 -4.14
C SER A 10 -12.74 15.78 -4.25
N VAL A 11 -12.60 15.20 -5.44
CA VAL A 11 -12.85 13.78 -5.72
C VAL A 11 -12.26 12.86 -4.64
N LEU A 12 -11.17 13.29 -4.00
CA LEU A 12 -10.55 12.71 -2.81
C LEU A 12 -11.49 12.54 -1.61
N SER A 13 -12.32 13.52 -1.27
CA SER A 13 -13.31 13.45 -0.17
C SER A 13 -14.48 12.50 -0.48
N ILE A 14 -14.88 12.39 -1.75
CA ILE A 14 -15.93 11.47 -2.22
C ILE A 14 -15.38 10.04 -2.28
N LEU A 15 -14.15 9.85 -2.78
CA LEU A 15 -13.42 8.58 -2.70
C LEU A 15 -13.22 8.16 -1.24
N TYR A 16 -12.87 9.10 -0.35
CA TYR A 16 -12.73 8.86 1.09
C TYR A 16 -14.01 8.33 1.75
N ASN A 17 -15.15 9.02 1.55
CA ASN A 17 -16.43 8.61 2.12
C ASN A 17 -17.00 7.33 1.49
N ARG A 18 -16.66 6.99 0.24
CA ARG A 18 -17.19 5.79 -0.43
C ARG A 18 -16.29 4.55 -0.35
N LEU A 19 -14.97 4.70 -0.23
CA LEU A 19 -14.04 3.57 -0.29
C LEU A 19 -13.38 3.21 1.05
N LEU A 20 -13.08 4.18 1.91
CA LEU A 20 -12.14 3.93 3.02
C LEU A 20 -12.69 4.18 4.43
N ASN A 21 -13.74 4.99 4.59
CA ASN A 21 -14.51 5.18 5.83
C ASN A 21 -13.70 5.14 7.16
N LEU A 22 -12.44 5.60 7.18
CA LEU A 22 -11.53 5.50 8.32
C LEU A 22 -10.50 6.64 8.42
N PHE A 23 -10.31 7.02 9.70
CA PHE A 23 -9.26 7.78 10.40
C PHE A 23 -8.43 8.85 9.67
N SER A 24 -8.85 10.10 9.91
CA SER A 24 -8.03 11.34 9.88
C SER A 24 -7.44 11.79 8.53
N TYR A 25 -7.39 13.10 8.33
CA TYR A 25 -6.86 13.72 7.12
C TYR A 25 -5.37 13.40 6.82
N TYR A 26 -4.58 13.08 7.85
CA TYR A 26 -3.15 12.76 7.68
C TYR A 26 -2.92 11.43 6.97
N TYR A 27 -3.71 10.41 7.28
CA TYR A 27 -3.61 9.10 6.66
C TYR A 27 -4.09 9.14 5.20
N LEU A 28 -5.15 9.91 4.94
CA LEU A 28 -5.61 10.20 3.58
C LEU A 28 -4.50 10.85 2.74
N LEU A 29 -3.80 11.85 3.27
CA LEU A 29 -2.70 12.49 2.53
C LEU A 29 -1.60 11.49 2.18
N LEU A 30 -1.18 10.65 3.13
CA LEU A 30 -0.16 9.63 2.89
C LEU A 30 -0.60 8.62 1.81
N LEU A 31 -1.84 8.11 1.90
CA LEU A 31 -2.38 7.17 0.92
C LEU A 31 -2.54 7.78 -0.47
N THR A 32 -2.93 9.05 -0.55
CA THR A 32 -3.13 9.72 -1.84
C THR A 32 -1.81 10.04 -2.53
N VAL A 33 -0.77 10.42 -1.76
CA VAL A 33 0.60 10.53 -2.26
C VAL A 33 1.10 9.18 -2.79
N LEU A 34 0.86 8.08 -2.08
CA LEU A 34 1.20 6.73 -2.56
C LEU A 34 0.48 6.36 -3.87
N LEU A 35 -0.81 6.69 -3.99
CA LEU A 35 -1.58 6.45 -5.22
C LEU A 35 -0.98 7.22 -6.40
N ILE A 36 -0.73 8.52 -6.22
CA ILE A 36 -0.15 9.39 -7.24
C ILE A 36 1.23 8.86 -7.66
N LEU A 37 2.03 8.39 -6.70
CA LEU A 37 3.33 7.80 -6.95
C LEU A 37 3.23 6.51 -7.79
N PHE A 38 2.28 5.61 -7.49
CA PHE A 38 2.09 4.38 -8.29
C PHE A 38 1.61 4.67 -9.71
N LEU A 39 0.76 5.68 -9.89
CA LEU A 39 0.28 6.09 -11.22
C LEU A 39 1.36 6.85 -12.00
N SER A 40 2.16 7.69 -11.35
CA SER A 40 3.18 8.49 -12.03
C SER A 40 4.31 7.65 -12.62
N TYR A 41 4.63 6.52 -11.99
CA TYR A 41 5.61 5.55 -12.50
C TYR A 41 5.18 4.84 -13.80
N ARG A 42 3.96 5.09 -14.29
CA ARG A 42 3.49 4.59 -15.59
C ARG A 42 3.72 5.56 -16.74
N PHE A 43 4.06 6.82 -16.45
CA PHE A 43 4.49 7.71 -17.51
C PHE A 43 5.87 7.29 -18.03
N PRO A 44 6.08 7.34 -19.36
CA PRO A 44 7.35 6.95 -19.96
C PRO A 44 8.49 7.80 -19.38
N TYR A 45 9.66 7.18 -19.22
CA TYR A 45 10.91 7.79 -18.70
C TYR A 45 10.92 8.26 -17.24
N VAL A 46 9.83 8.08 -16.48
CA VAL A 46 9.79 8.46 -15.05
C VAL A 46 10.37 7.37 -14.14
N TYR A 47 10.35 6.11 -14.58
CA TYR A 47 10.71 4.97 -13.74
C TYR A 47 12.20 4.87 -13.43
N SER A 48 12.51 4.86 -12.13
CA SER A 48 13.84 4.56 -11.61
C SER A 48 13.72 3.62 -10.38
N PRO A 49 14.31 2.42 -10.41
CA PRO A 49 14.12 1.42 -9.36
C PRO A 49 14.54 1.88 -7.96
N LEU A 50 15.66 2.63 -7.85
CA LEU A 50 16.20 3.06 -6.57
C LEU A 50 15.31 4.11 -5.89
N PHE A 51 14.88 5.14 -6.63
CA PHE A 51 13.98 6.15 -6.08
C PHE A 51 12.63 5.54 -5.69
N PHE A 52 12.14 4.57 -6.45
CA PHE A 52 10.91 3.87 -6.11
C PHE A 52 11.04 3.07 -4.79
N ALA A 53 12.14 2.32 -4.61
CA ALA A 53 12.40 1.59 -3.37
C ALA A 53 12.52 2.53 -2.16
N ILE A 54 13.26 3.65 -2.30
CA ILE A 54 13.43 4.64 -1.23
C ILE A 54 12.11 5.31 -0.89
N ALA A 55 11.29 5.66 -1.91
CA ALA A 55 9.99 6.26 -1.68
C ALA A 55 9.04 5.30 -0.95
N LEU A 56 8.98 4.03 -1.38
CA LEU A 56 8.18 3.00 -0.71
C LEU A 56 8.61 2.84 0.75
N LEU A 57 9.92 2.76 1.00
CA LEU A 57 10.45 2.67 2.36
C LEU A 57 10.03 3.91 3.15
N CYS A 58 10.28 5.12 2.66
CA CYS A 58 9.93 6.34 3.39
C CYS A 58 8.44 6.43 3.75
N TYR A 59 7.54 6.26 2.78
CA TYR A 59 6.11 6.44 3.00
C TYR A 59 5.47 5.28 3.78
N ILE A 60 5.71 4.03 3.37
CA ILE A 60 5.07 2.87 4.00
C ILE A 60 5.68 2.59 5.38
N PHE A 61 7.01 2.65 5.52
CA PHE A 61 7.66 2.41 6.80
C PHE A 61 7.33 3.50 7.81
N SER A 62 7.34 4.78 7.41
CA SER A 62 6.95 5.88 8.30
C SER A 62 5.49 5.76 8.73
N GLY A 63 4.58 5.42 7.80
CA GLY A 63 3.17 5.18 8.13
C GLY A 63 2.98 4.03 9.12
N PHE A 64 3.65 2.90 8.89
CA PHE A 64 3.61 1.75 9.80
C PHE A 64 4.19 2.08 11.18
N MET A 65 5.34 2.76 11.23
CA MET A 65 5.98 3.16 12.49
C MET A 65 5.12 4.15 13.28
N ALA A 66 4.50 5.13 12.62
CA ALA A 66 3.62 6.09 13.29
C ALA A 66 2.44 5.37 13.98
N MET A 67 1.81 4.41 13.30
CA MET A 67 0.71 3.61 13.87
C MET A 67 1.19 2.72 15.03
N PHE A 68 2.32 2.05 14.85
CA PHE A 68 2.93 1.20 15.88
C PHE A 68 3.24 1.99 17.17
N LEU A 69 3.88 3.16 17.04
CA LEU A 69 4.21 4.01 18.18
C LEU A 69 2.93 4.51 18.89
N MET A 70 1.96 5.04 18.13
CA MET A 70 0.70 5.55 18.71
C MET A 70 -0.01 4.51 19.57
N ARG A 71 0.05 3.24 19.18
CA ARG A 71 -0.61 2.15 19.90
C ARG A 71 0.12 1.75 21.19
N ILE A 72 1.44 1.63 21.12
CA ILE A 72 2.27 1.37 22.31
C ILE A 72 2.07 2.45 23.37
N PHE A 73 2.03 3.72 22.95
CA PHE A 73 1.84 4.83 23.89
C PHE A 73 0.41 4.94 24.44
N ARG A 74 -0.62 4.58 23.66
CA ARG A 74 -2.02 4.70 24.11
C ARG A 74 -2.43 3.62 25.09
N SER A 75 -2.06 2.35 24.84
CA SER A 75 -2.48 1.24 25.69
C SER A 75 -1.59 0.00 25.46
N PRO A 76 -0.48 -0.14 26.20
CA PRO A 76 0.41 -1.29 26.04
C PRO A 76 -0.27 -2.61 26.46
N SER A 77 -1.18 -2.60 27.43
CA SER A 77 -1.91 -3.79 27.87
C SER A 77 -2.81 -4.37 26.78
N VAL A 78 -3.51 -3.51 26.04
CA VAL A 78 -4.38 -3.92 24.92
C VAL A 78 -3.55 -4.45 23.76
N PHE A 79 -2.40 -3.83 23.48
CA PHE A 79 -1.46 -4.28 22.45
C PHE A 79 -0.93 -5.70 22.71
N PHE A 80 -0.55 -6.02 23.95
CA PHE A 80 -0.11 -7.39 24.26
C PHE A 80 -1.26 -8.40 24.27
N SER A 81 -2.48 -7.96 24.63
CA SER A 81 -3.65 -8.85 24.62
C SER A 81 -4.15 -9.19 23.22
N SER A 82 -3.93 -8.33 22.22
CA SER A 82 -4.40 -8.55 20.85
C SER A 82 -3.59 -9.62 20.08
N PHE A 83 -2.43 -10.03 20.60
CA PHE A 83 -1.66 -11.16 20.07
C PHE A 83 -2.29 -12.53 20.36
N VAL A 84 -3.28 -12.60 21.26
CA VAL A 84 -3.99 -13.83 21.60
C VAL A 84 -5.41 -13.76 21.06
N PRO A 85 -5.75 -14.52 20.00
CA PRO A 85 -7.12 -14.55 19.51
C PRO A 85 -8.06 -15.15 20.56
N VAL A 86 -9.24 -14.55 20.69
CA VAL A 86 -10.30 -15.05 21.57
C VAL A 86 -10.76 -16.43 21.10
N GLY A 87 -10.82 -17.39 22.03
CA GLY A 87 -11.22 -18.78 21.74
C GLY A 87 -10.07 -19.73 21.39
N THR A 88 -8.81 -19.31 21.54
CA THR A 88 -7.68 -20.25 21.40
C THR A 88 -7.59 -21.21 22.59
N PRO A 89 -7.41 -22.53 22.36
CA PRO A 89 -7.17 -23.49 23.44
C PRO A 89 -5.84 -23.17 24.13
N LEU A 90 -5.83 -23.23 25.47
CA LEU A 90 -4.68 -22.86 26.32
C LEU A 90 -3.35 -23.53 25.90
N TYR A 91 -3.41 -24.75 25.37
CA TYR A 91 -2.23 -25.50 24.94
C TYR A 91 -1.51 -24.91 23.72
N ILE A 92 -2.22 -24.24 22.81
CA ILE A 92 -1.66 -23.71 21.55
C ILE A 92 -1.39 -22.19 21.65
N CYS A 93 -1.97 -21.54 22.68
CA CYS A 93 -1.85 -20.11 22.94
C CYS A 93 -0.40 -19.53 22.84
N PRO A 94 0.64 -20.12 23.48
CA PRO A 94 1.98 -19.54 23.40
C PRO A 94 2.57 -19.61 21.99
N LEU A 95 2.25 -20.65 21.22
CA LEU A 95 2.75 -20.80 19.84
C LEU A 95 2.04 -19.81 18.90
N VAL A 96 0.74 -19.61 19.07
CA VAL A 96 -0.04 -18.64 18.28
C VAL A 96 0.42 -17.21 18.55
N CYS A 97 0.70 -16.86 19.81
CA CYS A 97 1.26 -15.55 20.17
C CYS A 97 2.64 -15.31 19.52
N CYS A 98 3.53 -16.32 19.53
CA CYS A 98 4.80 -16.24 18.80
C CYS A 98 4.59 -16.10 17.27
N ALA A 99 3.60 -16.78 16.70
CA ALA A 99 3.31 -16.69 15.27
C ALA A 99 2.75 -15.31 14.86
N GLU A 100 1.85 -14.73 15.66
CA GLU A 100 1.28 -13.41 15.39
C GLU A 100 2.34 -12.31 15.55
N THR A 101 3.21 -12.39 16.56
CA THR A 101 4.32 -11.44 16.73
C THR A 101 5.29 -11.47 15.55
N ILE A 102 5.66 -12.65 15.06
CA ILE A 102 6.50 -12.80 13.86
C ILE A 102 5.77 -12.24 12.63
N SER A 103 4.49 -12.56 12.45
CA SER A 103 3.67 -12.04 11.34
C SER A 103 3.56 -10.52 11.36
N TYR A 104 3.44 -9.92 12.54
CA TYR A 104 3.41 -8.48 12.72
C TYR A 104 4.73 -7.82 12.31
N LEU A 105 5.87 -8.41 12.69
CA LEU A 105 7.21 -7.91 12.32
C LEU A 105 7.51 -8.02 10.81
N ILE A 106 7.01 -9.06 10.15
CA ILE A 106 7.23 -9.29 8.71
C ILE A 106 6.34 -8.39 7.84
N ARG A 107 5.18 -7.96 8.35
CA ARG A 107 4.18 -7.13 7.65
C ARG A 107 4.76 -5.90 6.93
N PRO A 108 5.57 -5.01 7.55
CA PRO A 108 6.13 -3.84 6.86
C PRO A 108 7.04 -4.21 5.68
N PHE A 109 7.82 -5.28 5.79
CA PHE A 109 8.69 -5.73 4.70
C PHE A 109 7.87 -6.24 3.52
N VAL A 110 6.87 -7.10 3.79
CA VAL A 110 6.00 -7.65 2.75
C VAL A 110 5.21 -6.54 2.03
N LEU A 111 4.79 -5.51 2.76
CA LEU A 111 4.10 -4.34 2.20
C LEU A 111 4.97 -3.52 1.25
N ILE A 112 6.28 -3.46 1.47
CA ILE A 112 7.23 -2.75 0.59
C ILE A 112 7.57 -3.61 -0.62
N PHE A 113 7.92 -4.89 -0.40
CA PHE A 113 8.37 -5.78 -1.47
C PHE A 113 7.29 -6.09 -2.51
N ARG A 114 6.02 -6.21 -2.10
CA ARG A 114 4.90 -6.50 -3.02
C ARG A 114 4.75 -5.48 -4.15
N PRO A 115 4.47 -4.19 -3.88
CA PRO A 115 4.37 -3.18 -4.94
C PRO A 115 5.71 -2.97 -5.64
N PHE A 116 6.84 -3.10 -4.94
CA PHE A 116 8.17 -2.97 -5.54
C PHE A 116 8.38 -3.96 -6.69
N ILE A 117 8.21 -5.26 -6.43
CA ILE A 117 8.44 -6.31 -7.42
C ILE A 117 7.42 -6.21 -8.56
N ASN A 118 6.13 -6.03 -8.25
CA ASN A 118 5.10 -6.06 -9.28
C ASN A 118 5.16 -4.85 -10.22
N ILE A 119 5.38 -3.65 -9.70
CA ILE A 119 5.49 -2.45 -10.55
C ILE A 119 6.81 -2.46 -11.33
N SER A 120 7.92 -2.92 -10.72
CA SER A 120 9.22 -3.00 -11.41
C SER A 120 9.23 -4.01 -12.55
N LEU A 121 8.76 -5.25 -12.30
CA LEU A 121 8.66 -6.28 -13.34
C LEU A 121 7.72 -5.86 -14.46
N GLY A 122 6.64 -5.17 -14.13
CA GLY A 122 5.72 -4.61 -15.12
C GLY A 122 6.38 -3.60 -16.05
N CYS A 123 7.18 -2.68 -15.52
CA CYS A 123 7.94 -1.72 -16.32
C CYS A 123 8.98 -2.41 -17.21
N PHE A 124 9.74 -3.39 -16.68
CA PHE A 124 10.70 -4.15 -17.48
C PHE A 124 10.02 -4.99 -18.56
N GLY A 125 8.87 -5.59 -18.26
CA GLY A 125 8.05 -6.33 -19.21
C GLY A 125 7.52 -5.44 -20.33
N ALA A 126 7.00 -4.26 -19.99
CA ALA A 126 6.52 -3.28 -20.97
C ALA A 126 7.64 -2.79 -21.90
N VAL A 127 8.86 -2.56 -21.38
CA VAL A 127 10.03 -2.20 -22.19
C VAL A 127 10.43 -3.33 -23.13
N ALA A 128 10.45 -4.58 -22.65
CA ALA A 128 10.77 -5.74 -23.48
C ALA A 128 9.75 -5.92 -24.62
N VAL A 129 8.45 -5.84 -24.32
CA VAL A 129 7.38 -5.90 -25.33
C VAL A 129 7.45 -4.70 -26.29
N GLY A 130 7.76 -3.51 -25.77
CA GLY A 130 7.97 -2.30 -26.57
C GLY A 130 9.09 -2.46 -27.59
N GLY A 131 10.18 -3.16 -27.24
CA GLY A 131 11.27 -3.49 -28.17
C GLY A 131 10.82 -4.37 -29.34
N PHE A 132 9.90 -5.31 -29.12
CA PHE A 132 9.36 -6.17 -30.19
C PHE A 132 8.33 -5.45 -31.07
N CYS A 133 7.79 -4.32 -30.63
CA CYS A 133 6.82 -3.54 -31.39
C CYS A 133 7.37 -2.99 -32.71
N PHE A 134 8.70 -2.87 -32.85
CA PHE A 134 9.35 -2.53 -34.12
C PHE A 134 9.23 -3.63 -35.19
N SER A 135 8.97 -4.88 -34.80
CA SER A 135 8.91 -6.02 -35.71
C SER A 135 7.53 -6.28 -36.31
N GLY A 136 6.45 -5.80 -35.69
CA GLY A 136 5.09 -6.04 -36.19
C GLY A 136 3.99 -5.37 -35.36
N VAL A 137 2.92 -4.97 -36.04
CA VAL A 137 1.77 -4.27 -35.46
C VAL A 137 1.00 -5.13 -34.44
N SER A 138 1.07 -6.46 -34.53
CA SER A 138 0.45 -7.38 -33.55
C SER A 138 1.01 -7.21 -32.14
N TRP A 139 2.29 -6.85 -31.99
CA TRP A 139 2.91 -6.59 -30.69
C TRP A 139 2.41 -5.30 -30.04
N PHE A 140 1.91 -4.34 -30.84
CA PHE A 140 1.29 -3.12 -30.33
C PHE A 140 -0.01 -3.41 -29.57
N LEU A 141 -0.84 -4.34 -30.07
CA LEU A 141 -2.05 -4.78 -29.36
C LEU A 141 -1.72 -5.41 -28.01
N LEU A 142 -0.66 -6.23 -27.95
CA LEU A 142 -0.20 -6.85 -26.71
C LEU A 142 0.28 -5.79 -25.71
N LEU A 143 0.99 -4.75 -26.18
CA LEU A 143 1.44 -3.64 -25.35
C LEU A 143 0.27 -2.85 -24.73
N MET A 144 -0.83 -2.66 -25.47
CA MET A 144 -2.05 -2.03 -24.93
C MET A 144 -2.67 -2.87 -23.81
N VAL A 145 -2.74 -4.20 -23.98
CA VAL A 145 -3.25 -5.11 -22.94
C VAL A 145 -2.37 -5.06 -21.69
N VAL A 146 -1.05 -5.08 -21.85
CA VAL A 146 -0.09 -4.96 -20.75
C VAL A 146 -0.28 -3.63 -20.03
N PHE A 147 -0.48 -2.52 -20.74
CA PHE A 147 -0.72 -1.22 -20.10
C PHE A 147 -1.95 -1.22 -19.18
N PHE A 148 -3.10 -1.73 -19.65
CA PHE A 148 -4.30 -1.81 -18.81
C PHE A 148 -4.11 -2.75 -17.61
N TYR A 149 -3.44 -3.89 -17.81
CA TYR A 149 -3.10 -4.81 -16.74
C TYR A 149 -2.23 -4.13 -15.68
N GLU A 150 -1.20 -3.38 -16.08
CA GLU A 150 -0.28 -2.70 -15.17
C GLU A 150 -0.94 -1.57 -14.37
N VAL A 151 -1.89 -0.84 -14.97
CA VAL A 151 -2.71 0.15 -14.26
C VAL A 151 -3.62 -0.52 -13.24
N PHE A 152 -4.25 -1.65 -13.61
CA PHE A 152 -5.05 -2.44 -12.68
C PHE A 152 -4.22 -2.96 -11.50
N VAL A 153 -3.04 -3.51 -11.77
CA VAL A 153 -2.10 -3.97 -10.74
C VAL A 153 -1.73 -2.83 -9.79
N ALA A 154 -1.48 -1.62 -10.28
CA ALA A 154 -1.16 -0.46 -9.44
C ALA A 154 -2.31 -0.09 -8.49
N LEU A 155 -3.56 -0.06 -9.00
CA LEU A 155 -4.75 0.24 -8.19
C LEU A 155 -5.00 -0.84 -7.12
N VAL A 156 -4.86 -2.11 -7.49
CA VAL A 156 -5.02 -3.23 -6.54
C VAL A 156 -3.95 -3.17 -5.44
N HIS A 157 -2.70 -2.89 -5.78
CA HIS A 157 -1.64 -2.77 -4.79
C HIS A 157 -1.86 -1.61 -3.83
N TRP A 158 -2.32 -0.46 -4.35
CA TRP A 158 -2.69 0.65 -3.50
C TRP A 158 -3.79 0.26 -2.50
N PHE A 159 -4.83 -0.44 -2.96
CA PHE A 159 -5.92 -0.93 -2.11
C PHE A 159 -5.46 -1.98 -1.06
N ILE A 160 -4.57 -2.89 -1.44
CA ILE A 160 -4.00 -3.88 -0.51
C ILE A 160 -3.15 -3.18 0.57
N VAL A 161 -2.34 -2.19 0.17
CA VAL A 161 -1.53 -1.43 1.14
C VAL A 161 -2.43 -0.65 2.10
N SER A 162 -3.49 0.00 1.62
CA SER A 162 -4.41 0.74 2.49
C SER A 162 -5.15 -0.17 3.47
N SER A 163 -5.63 -1.33 3.02
CA SER A 163 -6.37 -2.29 3.86
C SER A 163 -5.49 -2.99 4.90
N ILE A 164 -4.22 -3.31 4.58
CA ILE A 164 -3.33 -3.93 5.57
C ILE A 164 -2.87 -2.92 6.63
N LEU A 165 -2.65 -1.66 6.23
CA LEU A 165 -2.35 -0.59 7.18
C LEU A 165 -3.56 -0.34 8.11
N GLU A 166 -4.79 -0.38 7.59
CA GLU A 166 -6.02 -0.37 8.40
C GLU A 166 -6.07 -1.58 9.36
N PHE A 167 -5.84 -2.80 8.87
CA PHE A 167 -5.82 -4.00 9.71
C PHE A 167 -4.72 -3.96 10.79
N SER A 168 -3.63 -3.20 10.59
CA SER A 168 -2.60 -2.98 11.62
C SER A 168 -3.05 -2.07 12.76
N VAL A 169 -4.18 -1.37 12.61
CA VAL A 169 -4.81 -0.57 13.68
C VAL A 169 -5.64 -1.46 14.60
N ASP A 170 -6.39 -2.40 14.04
CA ASP A 170 -7.35 -3.22 14.79
C ASP A 170 -6.70 -4.42 15.52
N HIS A 171 -5.57 -4.93 15.02
CA HIS A 171 -4.79 -6.03 15.61
C HIS A 171 -3.54 -5.56 16.30
#